data_AF-A0A5J6RHP5-F1
#
_entry.id   AF-A0A5J6RHP5-F1
#
_cell.length_a   1.000
_cell.length_b   1.000
_cell.length_c   1.000
_cell.angle_alpha   90.00
_cell.angle_beta   90.00
_cell.angle_gamma   90.00
#
_symmetry.space_group_name_H-M   'P 1'
#
loop_
_entity.id
_entity.type
_entity.pdbx_description
1 polymer ?
#
loop_
_entity_poly.entity_id
_entity_poly.type
_entity_poly.pdbx_seq_one_letter_code
_entity_poly.pdbx_strand_id
1 'polypeptide(L)'
;MKKFFVIQATLFLLFSLYLDAQKSFNVTTSDLNRIEQKYGSSARKKLEDWDNMIENAKNESLINQLQMVNDFFNKIPYKTDMSHWKKKDYWATPIEFMGTNGGDCEDYAIAKYFSLIKLGIPDSKLRITYVSYSKANSNYDQAHMVLSYYHKAGGEPVILDNINKTLQPASKRNDLKPVYSFNASGLWQAQTKGETRAGDNNLKSWKDLMTRF
;
A
#
# COMPACT_ATOMS: atom_id res chain seq x y z
N MET A 1 -29.32 48.74 -58.69
CA MET A 1 -29.69 48.55 -57.27
C MET A 1 -30.47 47.25 -57.12
N LYS A 2 -29.85 46.18 -56.61
CA LYS A 2 -30.49 44.99 -56.01
C LYS A 2 -29.37 44.17 -55.35
N LYS A 3 -29.33 44.13 -54.03
CA LYS A 3 -28.31 43.44 -53.23
C LYS A 3 -28.64 41.94 -53.19
N PHE A 4 -27.69 41.09 -53.58
CA PHE A 4 -27.74 39.65 -53.37
C PHE A 4 -27.43 39.36 -51.89
N PHE A 5 -28.34 38.65 -51.21
CA PHE A 5 -28.10 38.07 -49.89
C PHE A 5 -27.32 36.76 -50.08
N VAL A 6 -26.04 36.75 -49.72
CA VAL A 6 -25.24 35.53 -49.60
C VAL A 6 -25.43 35.02 -48.17
N ILE A 7 -26.24 33.97 -48.02
CA ILE A 7 -26.34 33.22 -46.77
C ILE A 7 -25.14 32.26 -46.77
N GLN A 8 -24.07 32.64 -46.08
CA GLN A 8 -22.99 31.73 -45.73
C GLN A 8 -23.49 30.82 -44.60
N ALA A 9 -23.86 29.59 -44.95
CA ALA A 9 -24.07 28.53 -43.97
C ALA A 9 -22.71 28.04 -43.47
N THR A 10 -22.25 28.58 -42.35
CA THR A 10 -21.05 28.10 -41.65
C THR A 10 -21.38 26.78 -40.96
N LEU A 11 -21.08 25.68 -41.64
CA LEU A 11 -21.15 24.34 -41.07
C LEU A 11 -19.98 24.19 -40.07
N PHE A 12 -20.23 24.54 -38.80
CA PHE A 12 -19.32 24.24 -37.70
C PHE A 12 -19.32 22.72 -37.46
N LEU A 13 -18.38 22.02 -38.10
CA LEU A 13 -17.97 20.67 -37.73
C LEU A 13 -17.36 20.72 -36.33
N LEU A 14 -18.19 20.55 -35.31
CA LEU A 14 -17.76 20.22 -33.96
C LEU A 14 -17.22 18.79 -33.98
N PHE A 15 -15.97 18.65 -34.40
CA PHE A 15 -15.19 17.44 -34.18
C PHE A 15 -14.85 17.40 -32.69
N SER A 16 -15.76 16.87 -31.89
CA SER A 16 -15.51 16.57 -30.49
C SER A 16 -14.40 15.52 -30.44
N LEU A 17 -13.18 15.98 -30.22
CA LEU A 17 -12.06 15.14 -29.84
C LEU A 17 -12.41 14.53 -28.48
N TYR A 18 -13.04 13.36 -28.51
CA TYR A 18 -13.03 12.47 -27.35
C TYR A 18 -11.57 12.01 -27.19
N LEU A 19 -10.83 12.77 -26.39
CA LEU A 19 -9.63 12.26 -25.75
C LEU A 19 -10.12 11.16 -24.81
N ASP A 20 -10.13 9.92 -25.29
CA ASP A 20 -10.14 8.77 -24.38
C ASP A 20 -8.91 8.95 -23.51
N ALA A 21 -9.14 9.33 -22.25
CA ALA A 21 -8.10 9.37 -21.25
C ALA A 21 -7.58 7.92 -21.12
N GLN A 22 -6.50 7.63 -21.84
CA GLN A 22 -5.91 6.31 -21.83
C GLN A 22 -5.44 6.06 -20.39
N LYS A 23 -6.11 5.12 -19.72
CA LYS A 23 -5.80 4.74 -18.35
C LYS A 23 -4.32 4.39 -18.29
N SER A 24 -3.52 5.19 -17.57
CA SER A 24 -2.09 4.94 -17.42
C SER A 24 -1.94 3.78 -16.45
N PHE A 25 -1.81 2.56 -16.97
CA PHE A 25 -1.51 1.40 -16.13
C PHE A 25 -0.11 1.56 -15.56
N ASN A 26 0.06 1.34 -14.26
CA ASN A 26 1.38 1.39 -13.61
C ASN A 26 2.10 0.03 -13.68
N VAL A 27 1.52 -0.96 -14.36
CA VAL A 27 2.07 -2.29 -14.58
C VAL A 27 2.13 -2.55 -16.08
N THR A 28 3.30 -2.94 -16.58
CA THR A 28 3.49 -3.21 -18.02
C THR A 28 3.02 -4.62 -18.40
N THR A 29 2.75 -4.86 -19.68
CA THR A 29 2.49 -6.22 -20.18
C THR A 29 3.66 -7.17 -19.90
N SER A 30 4.90 -6.67 -19.91
CA SER A 30 6.08 -7.46 -19.55
C SER A 30 6.04 -7.91 -18.09
N ASP A 31 5.65 -7.01 -17.17
CA ASP A 31 5.47 -7.36 -15.75
C ASP A 31 4.38 -8.42 -15.56
N LEU A 32 3.23 -8.25 -16.23
CA LEU A 32 2.14 -9.22 -16.19
C LEU A 32 2.59 -10.60 -16.66
N ASN A 33 3.29 -10.67 -17.80
CA ASN A 33 3.78 -11.93 -18.34
C ASN A 33 4.83 -12.57 -17.42
N ARG A 34 5.74 -11.78 -16.84
CA ARG A 34 6.75 -12.28 -15.89
C ARG A 34 6.10 -12.89 -14.65
N ILE A 35 5.06 -12.26 -14.12
CA ILE A 35 4.32 -12.76 -12.95
C ILE A 35 3.45 -13.96 -13.28
N GLU A 36 2.82 -13.97 -14.44
CA GLU A 36 2.10 -15.15 -14.92
C GLU A 36 3.02 -16.36 -15.08
N GLN A 37 4.19 -16.18 -15.67
CA GLN A 37 5.17 -17.27 -15.84
C GLN A 37 5.69 -17.79 -14.50
N LYS A 38 5.90 -16.91 -13.52
CA LYS A 38 6.48 -17.29 -12.22
C LYS A 38 5.46 -17.86 -11.24
N TYR A 39 4.24 -17.33 -11.24
CA TYR A 39 3.23 -17.59 -10.19
C TYR A 39 1.87 -18.05 -10.72
N GLY A 40 1.68 -18.09 -12.04
CA GLY A 40 0.45 -18.51 -12.70
C GLY A 40 -0.54 -17.38 -13.00
N SER A 41 -1.60 -17.70 -13.71
CA SER A 41 -2.60 -16.74 -14.19
C SER A 41 -3.38 -16.04 -13.07
N SER A 42 -3.56 -16.69 -11.92
CA SER A 42 -4.20 -16.08 -10.74
C SER A 42 -3.37 -14.93 -10.16
N ALA A 43 -2.04 -15.03 -10.21
CA ALA A 43 -1.12 -13.97 -9.79
C ALA A 43 -1.17 -12.78 -10.76
N ARG A 44 -1.20 -13.06 -12.08
CA ARG A 44 -1.42 -12.02 -13.10
C ARG A 44 -2.70 -11.26 -12.83
N LYS A 45 -3.82 -11.97 -12.65
CA LYS A 45 -5.12 -11.35 -12.37
C LYS A 45 -5.07 -10.45 -11.14
N LYS A 46 -4.41 -10.90 -10.07
CA LYS A 46 -4.24 -10.10 -8.85
C LYS A 46 -3.40 -8.85 -9.06
N LEU A 47 -2.36 -8.93 -9.89
CA LEU A 47 -1.55 -7.78 -10.23
C LEU A 47 -2.33 -6.75 -11.06
N GLU A 48 -3.17 -7.21 -11.99
CA GLU A 48 -4.12 -6.36 -12.73
C GLU A 48 -5.15 -5.72 -11.79
N ASP A 49 -5.67 -6.48 -10.81
CA ASP A 49 -6.61 -5.94 -9.80
C ASP A 49 -5.95 -4.90 -8.89
N TRP A 50 -4.69 -5.11 -8.53
CA TRP A 50 -3.92 -4.14 -7.77
C TRP A 50 -3.74 -2.84 -8.56
N ASP A 51 -3.33 -2.93 -9.82
CA ASP A 51 -3.14 -1.74 -10.64
C ASP A 51 -4.45 -0.97 -10.85
N ASN A 52 -5.54 -1.70 -11.08
CA ASN A 52 -6.88 -1.09 -11.14
C ASN A 52 -7.28 -0.41 -9.82
N MET A 53 -6.98 -1.02 -8.68
CA MET A 53 -7.22 -0.41 -7.36
C MET A 53 -6.43 0.88 -7.18
N ILE A 54 -5.14 0.89 -7.58
CA ILE A 54 -4.31 2.11 -7.55
C ILE A 54 -4.90 3.20 -8.44
N GLU A 55 -5.25 2.89 -9.68
CA GLU A 55 -5.84 3.89 -10.59
C GLU A 55 -7.16 4.46 -10.06
N ASN A 56 -8.02 3.61 -9.48
CA ASN A 56 -9.28 4.07 -8.91
C ASN A 56 -9.04 4.96 -7.67
N ALA A 57 -8.06 4.62 -6.84
CA ALA A 57 -7.75 5.36 -5.62
C ALA A 57 -7.13 6.75 -5.88
N LYS A 58 -6.49 6.99 -7.05
CA LYS A 58 -5.87 8.30 -7.37
C LYS A 58 -6.83 9.49 -7.24
N ASN A 59 -8.11 9.29 -7.55
CA ASN A 59 -9.13 10.36 -7.55
C ASN A 59 -9.96 10.40 -6.25
N GLU A 60 -9.63 9.56 -5.28
CA GLU A 60 -10.38 9.42 -4.04
C GLU A 60 -9.85 10.32 -2.92
N SER A 61 -10.66 10.52 -1.89
CA SER A 61 -10.20 11.17 -0.67
C SER A 61 -9.07 10.35 -0.02
N LEU A 62 -8.18 11.02 0.72
CA LEU A 62 -7.06 10.35 1.40
C LEU A 62 -7.52 9.19 2.29
N ILE A 63 -8.63 9.33 3.02
CA ILE A 63 -9.14 8.25 3.88
C ILE A 63 -9.61 7.06 3.06
N ASN A 64 -10.25 7.30 1.91
CA ASN A 64 -10.65 6.26 0.97
C ASN A 64 -9.43 5.58 0.34
N GLN A 65 -8.37 6.32 0.01
CA GLN A 65 -7.10 5.73 -0.45
C GLN A 65 -6.53 4.75 0.58
N LEU A 66 -6.44 5.16 1.85
CA LEU A 66 -5.99 4.30 2.95
C LEU A 66 -6.87 3.05 3.06
N GLN A 67 -8.19 3.22 3.00
CA GLN A 67 -9.16 2.13 3.15
C GLN A 67 -9.05 1.14 1.98
N MET A 68 -9.03 1.62 0.73
CA MET A 68 -8.92 0.80 -0.47
C MET A 68 -7.64 -0.05 -0.47
N VAL A 69 -6.50 0.56 -0.13
CA VAL A 69 -5.22 -0.15 -0.02
C VAL A 69 -5.28 -1.19 1.11
N ASN A 70 -5.79 -0.81 2.28
CA ASN A 70 -5.90 -1.71 3.43
C ASN A 70 -6.77 -2.93 3.11
N ASP A 71 -7.95 -2.71 2.51
CA ASP A 71 -8.90 -3.76 2.17
C ASP A 71 -8.42 -4.65 1.03
N PHE A 72 -7.70 -4.09 0.06
CA PHE A 72 -7.14 -4.86 -1.04
C PHE A 72 -6.21 -5.96 -0.52
N PHE A 73 -5.22 -5.62 0.30
CA PHE A 73 -4.26 -6.60 0.82
C PHE A 73 -4.87 -7.50 1.87
N ASN A 74 -5.84 -7.02 2.67
CA ASN A 74 -6.52 -7.82 3.70
C ASN A 74 -7.43 -8.93 3.14
N LYS A 75 -7.53 -9.08 1.81
CA LYS A 75 -8.14 -10.23 1.11
C LYS A 75 -7.16 -11.38 0.90
N ILE A 76 -5.85 -11.14 0.96
CA ILE A 76 -4.85 -12.19 0.85
C ILE A 76 -4.90 -13.04 2.13
N PRO A 77 -4.72 -14.37 2.06
CA PRO A 77 -4.67 -15.22 3.24
C PRO A 77 -3.41 -14.97 4.07
N TYR A 78 -3.54 -14.96 5.40
CA TYR A 78 -2.38 -14.95 6.28
C TYR A 78 -1.65 -16.30 6.21
N LYS A 79 -0.32 -16.28 6.09
CA LYS A 79 0.54 -17.46 6.19
C LYS A 79 1.85 -17.07 6.86
N THR A 80 2.28 -17.82 7.88
CA THR A 80 3.59 -17.58 8.49
C THR A 80 4.72 -17.90 7.53
N ASP A 81 5.83 -17.18 7.64
CA ASP A 81 7.03 -17.45 6.85
C ASP A 81 7.51 -18.89 6.89
N MET A 82 7.45 -19.52 8.06
CA MET A 82 7.86 -20.91 8.19
C MET A 82 6.98 -21.85 7.37
N SER A 83 5.67 -21.61 7.35
CA SER A 83 4.73 -22.41 6.56
C SER A 83 4.90 -22.15 5.06
N HIS A 84 5.17 -20.90 4.70
CA HIS A 84 5.12 -20.38 3.34
C HIS A 84 6.47 -20.44 2.62
N TRP A 85 7.47 -19.74 3.17
CA TRP A 85 8.82 -19.58 2.60
C TRP A 85 9.84 -20.58 3.12
N LYS A 86 9.47 -21.39 4.14
CA LYS A 86 10.38 -22.30 4.86
C LYS A 86 11.56 -21.55 5.50
N LYS A 87 11.31 -20.29 5.88
CA LYS A 87 12.28 -19.41 6.53
C LYS A 87 11.71 -18.95 7.87
N LYS A 88 12.60 -18.52 8.75
CA LYS A 88 12.19 -17.96 10.06
C LYS A 88 11.58 -16.57 9.92
N ASP A 89 12.11 -15.77 9.00
CA ASP A 89 11.77 -14.37 8.74
C ASP A 89 12.13 -14.08 7.27
N TYR A 90 11.16 -13.67 6.47
CA TYR A 90 11.28 -13.38 5.05
C TYR A 90 10.28 -12.31 4.61
N TRP A 91 10.76 -11.08 4.48
CA TRP A 91 9.92 -9.97 4.04
C TRP A 91 9.69 -10.04 2.53
N ALA A 92 8.48 -10.35 2.11
CA ALA A 92 8.11 -10.41 0.71
C ALA A 92 7.97 -9.01 0.10
N THR A 93 8.38 -8.87 -1.16
CA THR A 93 8.00 -7.73 -1.99
C THR A 93 6.48 -7.75 -2.22
N PRO A 94 5.83 -6.61 -2.53
CA PRO A 94 4.39 -6.58 -2.83
C PRO A 94 4.01 -7.55 -3.94
N ILE A 95 4.90 -7.75 -4.92
CA ILE A 95 4.73 -8.64 -6.06
C ILE A 95 4.80 -10.11 -5.62
N GLU A 96 5.77 -10.49 -4.78
CA GLU A 96 5.85 -11.85 -4.23
C GLU A 96 4.66 -12.19 -3.34
N PHE A 97 4.26 -11.25 -2.47
CA PHE A 97 3.12 -11.41 -1.56
C PHE A 97 1.82 -11.65 -2.33
N MET A 98 1.56 -10.85 -3.37
CA MET A 98 0.42 -11.05 -4.27
C MET A 98 0.55 -12.34 -5.09
N GLY A 99 1.74 -12.59 -5.65
CA GLY A 99 1.98 -13.70 -6.58
C GLY A 99 1.83 -15.06 -5.94
N THR A 100 2.35 -15.24 -4.73
CA THR A 100 2.24 -16.48 -3.96
C THR A 100 0.95 -16.60 -3.15
N ASN A 101 0.15 -15.52 -3.10
CA ASN A 101 -1.13 -15.46 -2.41
C ASN A 101 -1.04 -15.88 -0.94
N GLY A 102 -0.08 -15.29 -0.23
CA GLY A 102 0.10 -15.50 1.21
C GLY A 102 1.30 -14.76 1.75
N GLY A 103 1.24 -14.44 3.04
CA GLY A 103 2.27 -13.71 3.76
C GLY A 103 1.81 -13.44 5.19
N ASP A 104 2.71 -12.99 6.05
CA ASP A 104 2.43 -12.59 7.42
C ASP A 104 2.50 -11.07 7.60
N CYS A 105 2.50 -10.59 8.85
CA CYS A 105 2.10 -9.23 9.19
C CYS A 105 2.93 -8.13 8.50
N GLU A 106 4.23 -8.33 8.37
CA GLU A 106 5.16 -7.45 7.67
C GLU A 106 4.80 -7.32 6.19
N ASP A 107 4.43 -8.41 5.51
CA ASP A 107 4.14 -8.42 4.08
C ASP A 107 2.92 -7.54 3.78
N TYR A 108 1.89 -7.58 4.64
CA TYR A 108 0.76 -6.65 4.56
C TYR A 108 1.21 -5.21 4.74
N ALA A 109 2.00 -4.92 5.78
CA ALA A 109 2.43 -3.55 6.09
C ALA A 109 3.29 -2.96 4.96
N ILE A 110 4.23 -3.76 4.43
CA ILE A 110 5.11 -3.42 3.31
C ILE A 110 4.31 -3.17 2.03
N ALA A 111 3.40 -4.08 1.68
CA ALA A 111 2.63 -3.95 0.45
C ALA A 111 1.68 -2.74 0.48
N LYS A 112 1.07 -2.47 1.64
CA LYS A 112 0.28 -1.25 1.88
C LYS A 112 1.17 -0.01 1.80
N TYR A 113 2.37 -0.03 2.39
CA TYR A 113 3.32 1.08 2.37
C TYR A 113 3.68 1.47 0.93
N PHE A 114 4.17 0.53 0.12
CA PHE A 114 4.56 0.82 -1.26
C PHE A 114 3.38 1.23 -2.14
N SER A 115 2.18 0.70 -1.89
CA SER A 115 0.97 1.11 -2.61
C SER A 115 0.59 2.57 -2.30
N LEU A 116 0.71 3.00 -1.05
CA LEU A 116 0.43 4.39 -0.67
C LEU A 116 1.52 5.35 -1.15
N ILE A 117 2.79 4.93 -1.17
CA ILE A 117 3.87 5.67 -1.85
C ILE A 117 3.55 5.86 -3.33
N LYS A 118 3.06 4.81 -4.01
CA LYS A 118 2.66 4.86 -5.42
C LYS A 118 1.47 5.78 -5.68
N LEU A 119 0.59 5.96 -4.69
CA LEU A 119 -0.49 6.95 -4.70
C LEU A 119 -0.02 8.39 -4.37
N GLY A 120 1.28 8.60 -4.19
CA GLY A 120 1.87 9.92 -3.95
C GLY A 120 1.79 10.37 -2.49
N ILE A 121 1.44 9.49 -1.55
CA ILE A 121 1.50 9.82 -0.13
C ILE A 121 2.98 9.92 0.28
N PRO A 122 3.42 11.04 0.90
CA PRO A 122 4.81 11.23 1.25
C PRO A 122 5.33 10.15 2.21
N ASP A 123 6.56 9.67 1.97
CA ASP A 123 7.26 8.72 2.84
C ASP A 123 7.29 9.17 4.32
N SER A 124 7.45 10.47 4.56
CA SER A 124 7.46 11.06 5.91
C SER A 124 6.14 10.90 6.68
N LYS A 125 5.03 10.54 6.00
CA LYS A 125 3.72 10.28 6.62
C LYS A 125 3.46 8.80 6.85
N LEU A 126 4.31 7.90 6.38
CA LEU A 126 4.08 6.47 6.45
C LEU A 126 5.21 5.82 7.25
N ARG A 127 4.84 5.00 8.22
CA ARG A 127 5.81 4.18 8.96
C ARG A 127 5.29 2.78 9.20
N ILE A 128 6.05 1.80 8.76
CA ILE A 128 5.87 0.41 9.17
C ILE A 128 6.29 0.32 10.64
N THR A 129 5.40 -0.18 11.49
CA THR A 129 5.56 -0.13 12.94
C THR A 129 5.56 -1.55 13.49
N TYR A 130 6.66 -1.91 14.14
CA TYR A 130 6.74 -3.14 14.94
C TYR A 130 6.08 -2.87 16.30
N VAL A 131 5.13 -3.73 16.66
CA VAL A 131 4.34 -3.61 17.87
C VAL A 131 4.34 -4.93 18.64
N SER A 132 4.20 -4.81 19.95
CA SER A 132 3.78 -5.90 20.81
C SER A 132 2.25 -5.93 20.82
N TYR A 133 1.67 -7.01 20.32
CA TYR A 133 0.23 -7.22 20.20
C TYR A 133 -0.29 -8.11 21.33
N SER A 134 -1.18 -7.55 22.14
CA SER A 134 -1.90 -8.24 23.20
C SER A 134 -3.18 -8.86 22.64
N LYS A 135 -3.11 -10.12 22.23
CA LYS A 135 -4.28 -10.86 21.72
C LYS A 135 -5.30 -11.07 22.84
N ALA A 136 -6.57 -10.79 22.55
CA ALA A 136 -7.67 -11.09 23.46
C ALA A 136 -7.63 -12.57 23.90
N ASN A 137 -7.75 -12.80 25.21
CA ASN A 137 -7.69 -14.13 25.83
C ASN A 137 -6.31 -14.83 25.73
N SER A 138 -5.22 -14.08 25.55
CA SER A 138 -3.84 -14.57 25.65
C SER A 138 -3.14 -13.96 26.87
N ASN A 139 -2.30 -14.74 27.55
CA ASN A 139 -1.41 -14.25 28.61
C ASN A 139 -0.05 -13.76 28.08
N TYR A 140 0.18 -13.89 26.77
CA TYR A 140 1.45 -13.55 26.14
C TYR A 140 1.22 -12.57 24.98
N ASP A 141 2.09 -11.56 24.94
CA ASP A 141 2.16 -10.62 23.82
C ASP A 141 2.88 -11.28 22.64
N GLN A 142 2.44 -10.94 21.43
CA GLN A 142 3.00 -11.44 20.18
C GLN A 142 3.67 -10.30 19.41
N ALA A 143 4.77 -10.61 18.72
CA ALA A 143 5.32 -9.69 17.74
C ALA A 143 4.30 -9.51 16.60
N HIS A 144 4.08 -8.26 16.19
CA HIS A 144 3.20 -7.94 15.09
C HIS A 144 3.72 -6.71 14.34
N MET A 145 3.31 -6.54 13.08
CA MET A 145 3.69 -5.40 12.26
C MET A 145 2.47 -4.80 11.58
N VAL A 146 2.38 -3.46 11.65
CA VAL A 146 1.28 -2.68 11.06
C VAL A 146 1.85 -1.51 10.27
N LEU A 147 1.02 -0.89 9.44
CA LEU A 147 1.36 0.39 8.81
C LEU A 147 0.66 1.54 9.54
N SER A 148 1.44 2.54 9.93
CA SER A 148 0.98 3.76 10.58
C SER A 148 1.00 4.93 9.60
N TYR A 149 -0.13 5.61 9.44
CA TYR A 149 -0.25 6.84 8.66
C TYR A 149 -0.35 8.06 9.59
N TYR A 150 0.54 9.03 9.42
CA TYR A 150 0.57 10.28 10.16
C TYR A 150 0.05 11.43 9.29
N HIS A 151 -1.11 12.00 9.64
CA HIS A 151 -1.63 13.17 8.92
C HIS A 151 -0.68 14.38 9.06
N LYS A 152 -0.13 14.57 10.25
CA LYS A 152 0.86 15.60 10.63
C LYS A 152 2.01 14.95 11.40
N ALA A 153 3.22 15.49 11.25
CA ALA A 153 4.38 15.03 12.01
C ALA A 153 4.12 15.15 13.52
N GLY A 154 4.46 14.10 14.28
CA GLY A 154 4.22 14.03 15.72
C GLY A 154 2.74 13.91 16.14
N GLY A 155 1.81 13.85 15.19
CA GLY A 155 0.40 13.62 15.46
C GLY A 155 0.10 12.15 15.74
N GLU A 156 -1.13 11.89 16.18
CA GLU A 156 -1.63 10.52 16.32
C GLU A 156 -1.77 9.84 14.94
N PRO A 157 -1.25 8.61 14.76
CA PRO A 157 -1.39 7.91 13.49
C PRO A 157 -2.72 7.14 13.40
N VAL A 158 -3.15 6.94 12.15
CA VAL A 158 -4.15 5.93 11.78
C VAL A 158 -3.44 4.62 11.48
N ILE A 159 -3.96 3.52 12.03
CA ILE A 159 -3.38 2.18 11.91
C ILE A 159 -4.07 1.40 10.80
N LEU A 160 -3.26 0.85 9.89
CA LEU A 160 -3.63 -0.07 8.84
C LEU A 160 -3.07 -1.46 9.21
N ASP A 161 -3.96 -2.39 9.52
CA ASP A 161 -3.63 -3.69 10.11
C ASP A 161 -4.35 -4.83 9.35
N ASN A 162 -3.78 -6.04 9.40
CA ASN A 162 -4.35 -7.26 8.85
C ASN A 162 -5.16 -8.07 9.87
N ILE A 163 -4.94 -7.87 11.17
CA ILE A 163 -5.74 -8.48 12.24
C ILE A 163 -7.04 -7.70 12.42
N ASN A 164 -6.95 -6.44 12.87
CA ASN A 164 -8.10 -5.54 12.85
C ASN A 164 -8.11 -4.75 11.53
N LYS A 165 -9.00 -5.14 10.62
CA LYS A 165 -9.05 -4.59 9.27
C LYS A 165 -9.68 -3.19 9.20
N THR A 166 -10.21 -2.67 10.30
CA THR A 166 -10.81 -1.33 10.34
C THR A 166 -9.74 -0.28 10.59
N LEU A 167 -9.74 0.80 9.82
CA LEU A 167 -8.88 1.95 10.09
C LEU A 167 -9.25 2.57 11.43
N GLN A 168 -8.29 2.65 12.34
CA GLN A 168 -8.49 3.22 13.66
C GLN A 168 -7.31 4.10 14.07
N PRO A 169 -7.56 5.22 14.79
CA PRO A 169 -6.50 5.94 15.47
C PRO A 169 -5.76 5.04 16.47
N ALA A 170 -4.47 5.27 16.68
CA ALA A 170 -3.65 4.48 17.59
C ALA A 170 -4.22 4.40 19.02
N SER A 171 -4.83 5.47 19.54
CA SER A 171 -5.48 5.49 20.87
C SER A 171 -6.69 4.57 20.99
N LYS A 172 -7.23 4.06 19.87
CA LYS A 172 -8.30 3.05 19.86
C LYS A 172 -7.75 1.62 19.76
N ARG A 173 -6.45 1.46 19.54
CA ARG A 173 -5.73 0.18 19.44
C ARG A 173 -4.95 -0.10 20.72
N ASN A 174 -5.66 -0.20 21.84
CA ASN A 174 -5.08 -0.50 23.15
C ASN A 174 -4.41 -1.89 23.22
N ASP A 175 -4.67 -2.73 22.22
CA ASP A 175 -4.06 -4.03 22.00
C ASP A 175 -2.66 -3.94 21.39
N LEU A 176 -2.23 -2.78 20.88
CA LEU A 176 -0.93 -2.59 20.23
C LEU A 176 -0.04 -1.65 21.05
N LYS A 177 1.15 -2.14 21.42
CA LYS A 177 2.20 -1.33 22.06
C LYS A 177 3.35 -1.14 21.08
N PRO A 178 3.62 0.09 20.59
CA PRO A 178 4.71 0.33 19.65
C PRO A 178 6.08 0.10 20.30
N VAL A 179 6.99 -0.54 19.56
CA VAL A 179 8.39 -0.75 19.99
C VAL A 179 9.32 0.10 19.14
N TYR A 180 9.21 -0.01 17.82
CA TYR A 180 9.93 0.85 16.86
C TYR A 180 9.13 0.97 15.57
N SER A 181 9.44 1.99 14.78
CA SER A 181 8.87 2.17 13.45
C SER A 181 9.93 2.60 12.45
N PHE A 182 9.70 2.34 11.18
CA PHE A 182 10.63 2.68 10.10
C PHE A 182 9.89 2.94 8.80
N ASN A 183 10.59 3.57 7.88
CA ASN A 183 10.17 3.73 6.48
C ASN A 183 11.41 3.65 5.59
N ALA A 184 11.35 4.09 4.34
CA ALA A 184 12.52 4.04 3.45
C ALA A 184 13.68 4.91 3.95
N SER A 185 13.40 6.01 4.65
CA SER A 185 14.39 7.04 5.02
C SER A 185 14.85 7.00 6.47
N GLY A 186 14.13 6.34 7.38
CA GLY A 186 14.44 6.43 8.81
C GLY A 186 13.93 5.30 9.68
N LEU A 187 14.46 5.28 10.89
CA LEU A 187 14.10 4.40 12.00
C LEU A 187 13.84 5.26 13.25
N TRP A 188 12.78 4.95 13.97
CA TRP A 188 12.35 5.61 15.20
C TRP A 188 12.09 4.58 16.30
N GLN A 189 12.55 4.86 17.52
CA GLN A 189 12.26 4.05 18.70
C GLN A 189 11.10 4.67 19.48
N ALA A 190 10.16 3.82 19.91
CA ALA A 190 9.07 4.26 20.76
C ALA A 190 9.59 4.58 22.17
N GLN A 191 8.99 5.58 22.81
CA GLN A 191 9.29 5.99 24.18
C GLN A 191 8.00 6.15 24.98
N THR A 192 8.11 6.24 26.31
CA THR A 192 6.95 6.47 27.20
C THR A 192 6.16 7.72 26.82
N LYS A 193 6.82 8.73 26.23
CA LYS A 193 6.20 9.93 25.67
C LYS A 193 6.70 10.17 24.25
N GLY A 194 5.98 9.63 23.27
CA GLY A 194 6.27 9.82 21.85
C GLY A 194 7.35 8.87 21.35
N GLU A 195 8.28 9.40 20.57
CA GLU A 195 9.30 8.61 19.87
C GLU A 195 10.56 9.45 19.67
N THR A 196 11.68 8.80 19.38
CA THR A 196 12.93 9.46 18.99
C THR A 196 13.49 8.84 17.73
N ARG A 197 13.97 9.67 16.79
CA ARG A 197 14.65 9.18 15.58
C ARG A 197 15.97 8.53 15.99
N ALA A 198 16.12 7.24 15.69
CA ALA A 198 17.31 6.45 15.98
C ALA A 198 18.35 6.52 14.85
N GLY A 199 17.95 6.93 13.65
CA GLY A 199 18.83 7.12 12.49
C GLY A 199 18.15 6.75 11.18
N ASP A 200 18.97 6.42 10.18
CA ASP A 200 18.51 5.92 8.88
C ASP A 200 18.09 4.45 8.99
N ASN A 201 17.17 4.01 8.12
CA ASN A 201 16.73 2.63 8.11
C ASN A 201 17.85 1.70 7.59
N ASN A 202 18.45 0.95 8.51
CA ASN A 202 19.50 -0.01 8.22
C ASN A 202 19.10 -1.48 8.47
N LEU A 203 17.80 -1.76 8.58
CA LEU A 203 17.31 -3.11 8.83
C LEU A 203 17.73 -4.05 7.70
N LYS A 204 18.32 -5.20 8.07
CA LYS A 204 18.81 -6.19 7.12
C LYS A 204 17.68 -6.73 6.23
N SER A 205 16.53 -7.07 6.80
CA SER A 205 15.36 -7.58 6.07
C SER A 205 14.82 -6.56 5.07
N TRP A 206 14.80 -5.27 5.45
CA TRP A 206 14.44 -4.19 4.52
C TRP A 206 15.44 -4.06 3.37
N LYS A 207 16.74 -4.05 3.65
CA LYS A 207 17.78 -4.00 2.62
C LYS A 207 17.69 -5.17 1.65
N ASP A 208 17.54 -6.40 2.16
CA ASP A 208 17.35 -7.60 1.35
C ASP A 208 16.13 -7.47 0.42
N LEU A 209 14.99 -7.08 0.99
CA LEU A 209 13.76 -6.82 0.24
C LEU A 209 13.98 -5.81 -0.90
N MET A 210 14.69 -4.71 -0.64
CA MET A 210 14.95 -3.68 -1.66
C MET A 210 15.83 -4.17 -2.81
N THR A 211 16.62 -5.24 -2.64
CA THR A 211 17.41 -5.84 -3.73
C THR A 211 16.57 -6.66 -4.72
N ARG A 212 15.30 -6.91 -4.38
CA ARG A 212 14.39 -7.80 -5.14
C ARG A 212 13.27 -7.06 -5.87
N PHE A 213 13.29 -5.72 -5.85
CA PHE A 213 12.39 -4.88 -6.64
C PHE A 213 12.85 -4.76 -8.10
#